data_AF-E6X608-F1
#
_entry.id   AF-E6X608-F1
#
_cell.length_a   1.000
_cell.length_b   1.000
_cell.length_c   1.000
_cell.angle_alpha   90.00
_cell.angle_beta   90.00
_cell.angle_gamma   90.00
#
_symmetry.space_group_name_H-M   'P 1'
#
loop_
_entity.id
_entity.type
_entity.pdbx_description
1 polymer ?
#
loop_
_entity_poly.entity_id
_entity_poly.type
_entity_poly.pdbx_seq_one_letter_code
_entity_poly.pdbx_strand_id
1 'polypeptide(L)'
;MVDKLNSELSSRIKNEYEKTKAKIENISSDKVYIQKALNIYSEYDMNKYKASITQSIKENSLTHWKDHQSNDERELFDCILFEYSDQETPPFEAYSHALSELQDFKISIEPYYFQTYELGYWDAGVGINLNPFEICKPYHISEIGSDEWDIIYDDAATQNDIQIINEMARRISKLILNDVFAEFDNQGLFDWLKLRPGGLFMFDVHDGGNVTDPFYLKK
;
A
#
# COMPACT_ATOMS: atom_id res chain seq x y z
N MET A 1 -1.53 -12.54 21.02
CA MET A 1 -1.63 -13.22 19.70
C MET A 1 -1.29 -12.25 18.58
N VAL A 2 -1.97 -11.10 18.51
CA VAL A 2 -1.72 -10.03 17.51
C VAL A 2 -0.27 -9.55 17.50
N ASP A 3 0.37 -9.31 18.66
CA ASP A 3 1.79 -8.89 18.69
C ASP A 3 2.75 -9.89 18.02
N LYS A 4 2.48 -11.20 18.18
CA LYS A 4 3.27 -12.26 17.55
C LYS A 4 3.09 -12.21 16.03
N LEU A 5 1.85 -12.07 15.57
CA LEU A 5 1.52 -11.94 14.14
C LEU A 5 2.15 -10.68 13.54
N ASN A 6 2.07 -9.53 14.20
CA ASN A 6 2.73 -8.30 13.74
C ASN A 6 4.26 -8.45 13.67
N SER A 7 4.88 -9.17 14.61
CA SER A 7 6.32 -9.45 14.57
C SER A 7 6.71 -10.34 13.38
N GLU A 8 5.90 -11.38 13.10
CA GLU A 8 6.06 -12.26 11.95
C GLU A 8 5.84 -11.51 10.63
N LEU A 9 4.82 -10.66 10.55
CA LEU A 9 4.49 -9.84 9.39
C LEU A 9 5.60 -8.82 9.09
N SER A 10 6.08 -8.10 10.10
CA SER A 10 7.18 -7.15 9.94
C SER A 10 8.45 -7.84 9.41
N SER A 11 8.75 -9.04 9.92
CA SER A 11 9.85 -9.87 9.44
C SER A 11 9.65 -10.31 7.98
N ARG A 12 8.43 -10.68 7.59
CA ARG A 12 8.06 -11.07 6.22
C ARG A 12 8.25 -9.88 5.26
N ILE A 13 7.66 -8.73 5.58
CA ILE A 13 7.74 -7.50 4.77
C ILE A 13 9.20 -7.10 4.56
N LYS A 14 10.03 -7.13 5.61
CA LYS A 14 11.46 -6.83 5.51
C LYS A 14 12.20 -7.82 4.59
N ASN A 15 11.93 -9.12 4.73
CA ASN A 15 12.56 -10.14 3.89
C ASN A 15 12.17 -9.98 2.40
N GLU A 16 10.90 -9.71 2.14
CA GLU A 16 10.42 -9.44 0.78
C GLU A 16 11.04 -8.19 0.18
N TYR A 17 11.16 -7.12 0.96
CA TYR A 17 11.88 -5.91 0.56
C TYR A 17 13.33 -6.22 0.16
N GLU A 18 14.09 -6.94 1.01
CA GLU A 18 15.50 -7.28 0.70
C GLU A 18 15.62 -8.18 -0.54
N LYS A 19 14.68 -9.12 -0.74
CA LYS A 19 14.64 -9.96 -1.94
C LYS A 19 14.39 -9.13 -3.19
N THR A 20 13.41 -8.22 -3.18
CA THR A 20 13.10 -7.37 -4.33
C THR A 20 14.22 -6.36 -4.58
N LYS A 21 14.85 -5.84 -3.52
CA LYS A 21 16.05 -5.01 -3.62
C LYS A 21 17.20 -5.74 -4.34
N ALA A 22 17.44 -7.01 -4.01
CA ALA A 22 18.44 -7.79 -4.73
C ALA A 22 18.06 -7.97 -6.22
N LYS A 23 16.77 -8.09 -6.57
CA LYS A 23 16.34 -8.16 -7.97
C LYS A 23 16.57 -6.84 -8.70
N ILE A 24 16.17 -5.70 -8.12
CA ILE A 24 16.29 -4.38 -8.77
C ILE A 24 17.75 -4.01 -9.03
N GLU A 25 18.66 -4.37 -8.12
CA GLU A 25 20.12 -4.18 -8.27
C GLU A 25 20.73 -5.00 -9.43
N ASN A 26 20.04 -6.04 -9.90
CA ASN A 26 20.46 -6.87 -11.02
C ASN A 26 19.81 -6.47 -12.36
N ILE A 27 18.94 -5.46 -12.39
CA ILE A 27 18.34 -4.99 -13.64
C ILE A 27 19.43 -4.32 -14.48
N SER A 28 19.58 -4.78 -15.72
CA SER A 28 20.46 -4.20 -16.72
C SER A 28 19.70 -4.04 -18.03
N SER A 29 19.00 -2.91 -18.16
CA SER A 29 18.16 -2.60 -19.33
C SER A 29 18.76 -1.48 -20.18
N ASP A 30 18.66 -1.62 -21.51
CA ASP A 30 19.01 -0.58 -22.48
C ASP A 30 17.86 0.42 -22.72
N LYS A 31 16.67 0.13 -22.19
CA LYS A 31 15.49 0.98 -22.31
C LYS A 31 15.62 2.24 -21.47
N VAL A 32 15.46 3.40 -22.11
CA VAL A 32 15.63 4.71 -21.46
C VAL A 32 14.68 4.92 -20.29
N TYR A 33 13.43 4.47 -20.38
CA TYR A 33 12.45 4.61 -19.28
C TYR A 33 12.80 3.72 -18.07
N ILE A 34 13.38 2.53 -18.28
CA ILE A 34 13.87 1.68 -17.20
C ILE A 34 15.07 2.35 -16.52
N GLN A 35 16.01 2.88 -17.29
CA GLN A 35 17.16 3.60 -16.73
C GLN A 35 16.73 4.83 -15.91
N LYS A 36 15.73 5.58 -16.38
CA LYS A 36 15.14 6.69 -15.62
C LYS A 36 14.51 6.21 -14.30
N ALA A 37 13.73 5.13 -14.33
CA ALA A 37 13.13 4.56 -13.13
C ALA A 37 14.19 4.11 -12.11
N LEU A 38 15.25 3.44 -12.57
CA LEU A 38 16.38 3.03 -11.71
C LEU A 38 17.13 4.22 -11.10
N ASN A 39 17.26 5.33 -11.83
CA ASN A 39 17.83 6.57 -11.30
C ASN A 39 16.93 7.19 -10.23
N ILE A 40 15.61 7.26 -10.45
CA ILE A 40 14.67 7.74 -9.43
C ILE A 40 14.74 6.85 -8.17
N TYR A 41 14.82 5.53 -8.35
CA TYR A 41 14.98 4.60 -7.24
C TYR A 41 16.28 4.82 -6.45
N SER A 42 17.41 5.04 -7.14
CA SER A 42 18.71 5.22 -6.48
C SER A 42 18.80 6.51 -5.66
N GLU A 43 18.01 7.53 -6.04
CA GLU A 43 17.90 8.81 -5.32
C GLU A 43 16.75 8.82 -4.30
N TYR A 44 15.97 7.75 -4.18
CA TYR A 44 14.77 7.71 -3.35
C TYR A 44 15.09 7.77 -1.85
N ASP A 45 14.56 8.78 -1.17
CA ASP A 45 14.74 8.97 0.27
C ASP A 45 13.58 8.35 1.07
N MET A 46 13.82 7.14 1.59
CA MET A 46 12.86 6.44 2.44
C MET A 46 12.55 7.17 3.76
N ASN A 47 13.52 7.92 4.33
CA ASN A 47 13.30 8.65 5.58
C ASN A 47 12.38 9.85 5.35
N LYS A 48 12.59 10.57 4.24
CA LYS A 48 11.70 11.65 3.83
C LYS A 48 10.27 11.14 3.60
N TYR A 49 10.12 9.99 2.96
CA TYR A 49 8.80 9.37 2.78
C TYR A 49 8.16 8.98 4.12
N LYS A 50 8.89 8.31 5.02
CA LYS A 50 8.40 7.99 6.36
C LYS A 50 7.93 9.25 7.11
N ALA A 51 8.73 10.32 7.10
CA ALA A 51 8.37 11.58 7.74
C ALA A 51 7.09 12.18 7.14
N SER A 52 6.97 12.17 5.80
CA SER A 52 5.79 12.66 5.10
C SER A 52 4.53 11.87 5.45
N ILE A 53 4.60 10.54 5.51
CA ILE A 53 3.45 9.69 5.87
C ILE A 53 3.06 9.89 7.33
N THR A 54 4.05 9.91 8.23
CA THR A 54 3.81 10.18 9.65
C THR A 54 3.10 11.52 9.85
N GLN A 55 3.56 12.56 9.16
CA GLN A 55 2.96 13.89 9.24
C GLN A 55 1.54 13.89 8.65
N SER A 56 1.36 13.38 7.43
CA SER A 56 0.08 13.36 6.73
C SER A 56 -1.01 12.68 7.55
N ILE A 57 -0.72 11.49 8.11
CA ILE A 57 -1.72 10.77 8.90
C ILE A 57 -2.05 11.53 10.19
N LYS A 58 -1.05 12.08 10.89
CA LYS A 58 -1.26 12.82 12.14
C LYS A 58 -2.07 14.10 11.94
N GLU A 59 -1.77 14.86 10.90
CA GLU A 59 -2.36 16.17 10.66
C GLU A 59 -3.72 16.08 9.96
N ASN A 60 -3.94 15.02 9.17
CA ASN A 60 -5.11 14.90 8.32
C ASN A 60 -5.91 13.62 8.59
N SER A 61 -5.37 12.45 8.26
CA SER A 61 -6.14 11.21 8.18
C SER A 61 -6.81 10.83 9.50
N LEU A 62 -6.12 10.94 10.65
CA LEU A 62 -6.72 10.59 11.95
C LEU A 62 -7.98 11.42 12.27
N THR A 63 -7.98 12.71 11.96
CA THR A 63 -9.15 13.58 12.20
C THR A 63 -10.30 13.18 11.30
N HIS A 64 -10.04 12.96 10.01
CA HIS A 64 -11.07 12.56 9.05
C HIS A 64 -11.65 11.19 9.37
N TRP A 65 -10.83 10.21 9.71
CA TRP A 65 -11.28 8.87 10.11
C TRP A 65 -12.19 8.93 11.34
N LYS A 66 -11.88 9.80 12.30
CA LYS A 66 -12.72 10.04 13.48
C LYS A 66 -14.09 10.61 13.09
N ASP A 67 -14.13 11.55 12.14
CA ASP A 67 -15.38 12.14 11.65
C ASP A 67 -16.21 11.12 10.86
N HIS A 68 -15.57 10.35 9.96
CA HIS A 68 -16.25 9.28 9.20
C HIS A 68 -16.91 8.25 10.12
N GLN A 69 -16.17 7.68 11.08
CA GLN A 69 -16.73 6.66 11.97
C GLN A 69 -17.82 7.18 12.93
N SER A 70 -17.87 8.50 13.17
CA SER A 70 -18.87 9.12 14.02
C SER A 70 -20.21 9.28 13.30
N ASN A 71 -20.18 9.35 11.97
CA ASN A 71 -21.36 9.38 11.11
C ASN A 71 -21.81 7.98 10.67
N ASP A 72 -21.07 6.94 11.04
CA ASP A 72 -21.38 5.55 10.71
C ASP A 72 -22.10 4.85 11.88
N GLU A 73 -23.19 4.13 11.55
CA GLU A 73 -23.99 3.35 12.51
C GLU A 73 -23.26 2.08 12.96
N ARG A 74 -22.19 1.68 12.28
CA ARG A 74 -21.40 0.50 12.62
C ARG A 74 -20.69 0.67 13.96
N GLU A 75 -20.78 -0.39 14.77
CA GLU A 75 -20.08 -0.49 16.05
C GLU A 75 -18.60 -0.79 15.85
N LEU A 76 -18.27 -1.68 14.91
CA LEU A 76 -16.91 -2.13 14.63
C LEU A 76 -16.69 -2.41 13.14
N PHE A 77 -15.51 -2.06 12.66
CA PHE A 77 -14.97 -2.43 11.35
C PHE A 77 -14.01 -3.62 11.50
N ASP A 78 -13.87 -4.39 10.42
CA ASP A 78 -12.94 -5.52 10.30
C ASP A 78 -11.61 -5.10 9.67
N CYS A 79 -11.66 -4.13 8.75
CA CYS A 79 -10.51 -3.69 7.99
C CYS A 79 -10.60 -2.21 7.63
N ILE A 80 -9.44 -1.56 7.51
CA ILE A 80 -9.27 -0.36 6.70
C ILE A 80 -8.42 -0.72 5.48
N LEU A 81 -9.04 -0.64 4.31
CA LEU A 81 -8.41 -0.89 3.02
C LEU A 81 -8.07 0.45 2.37
N PHE A 82 -6.83 0.60 1.92
CA PHE A 82 -6.37 1.74 1.14
C PHE A 82 -6.30 1.36 -0.35
N GLU A 83 -7.18 1.92 -1.17
CA GLU A 83 -7.23 1.61 -2.60
C GLU A 83 -6.71 2.77 -3.44
N TYR A 84 -5.85 2.48 -4.41
CA TYR A 84 -5.38 3.47 -5.38
C TYR A 84 -5.68 3.03 -6.83
N SER A 85 -5.89 3.98 -7.73
CA SER A 85 -6.06 3.69 -9.15
C SER A 85 -4.71 3.69 -9.86
N ASP A 86 -4.36 2.60 -10.54
CA ASP A 86 -3.17 2.53 -11.40
C ASP A 86 -3.39 3.14 -12.80
N GLN A 87 -4.59 3.66 -13.07
CA GLN A 87 -4.89 4.45 -14.27
C GLN A 87 -4.47 5.92 -14.13
N GLU A 88 -4.27 6.39 -12.89
CA GLU A 88 -3.79 7.75 -12.62
C GLU A 88 -2.29 7.86 -12.87
N THR A 89 -1.76 9.08 -13.04
CA THR A 89 -0.31 9.25 -13.16
C THR A 89 0.34 9.14 -11.78
N PRO A 90 1.37 8.30 -11.58
CA PRO A 90 2.09 8.23 -10.31
C PRO A 90 2.66 9.60 -9.86
N PRO A 91 2.75 9.85 -8.54
CA PRO A 91 2.46 8.93 -7.44
C PRO A 91 0.97 8.85 -7.15
N PHE A 92 0.54 7.68 -6.69
CA PHE A 92 -0.87 7.45 -6.43
C PHE A 92 -1.30 7.95 -5.04
N GLU A 93 -2.55 8.36 -4.92
CA GLU A 93 -3.22 8.48 -3.62
C GLU A 93 -4.04 7.21 -3.38
N ALA A 94 -3.86 6.57 -2.23
CA ALA A 94 -4.64 5.41 -1.83
C ALA A 94 -5.71 5.81 -0.81
N TYR A 95 -6.95 5.94 -1.26
CA TYR A 95 -8.10 6.36 -0.47
C TYR A 95 -8.51 5.29 0.55
N SER A 96 -8.98 5.71 1.72
CA SER A 96 -9.32 4.77 2.80
C SER A 96 -10.79 4.35 2.78
N HIS A 97 -11.03 3.05 2.91
CA HIS A 97 -12.35 2.44 3.02
C HIS A 97 -12.40 1.60 4.29
N ALA A 98 -13.39 1.84 5.16
CA ALA A 98 -13.61 0.98 6.30
C ALA A 98 -14.61 -0.14 5.95
N LEU A 99 -14.13 -1.37 5.99
CA LEU A 99 -14.89 -2.55 5.64
C LEU A 99 -15.43 -3.19 6.91
N SER A 100 -16.70 -3.57 6.89
CA SER A 100 -17.32 -4.40 7.93
C SER A 100 -17.97 -5.63 7.32
N GLU A 101 -18.25 -6.59 8.19
CA GLU A 101 -18.89 -7.85 7.83
C GLU A 101 -18.09 -8.62 6.78
N LEU A 102 -16.75 -8.59 6.90
CA LEU A 102 -15.87 -9.40 6.06
C LEU A 102 -16.20 -10.88 6.30
N GLN A 103 -16.81 -11.51 5.29
CA GLN A 103 -17.13 -12.93 5.35
C GLN A 103 -15.84 -13.73 5.62
N ASP A 104 -15.90 -14.66 6.56
CA ASP A 104 -14.78 -15.50 7.02
C ASP A 104 -13.61 -14.77 7.69
N PHE A 105 -13.85 -13.59 8.29
CA PHE A 105 -12.81 -12.81 8.97
C PHE A 105 -11.96 -13.67 9.91
N LYS A 106 -10.65 -13.68 9.65
CA LYS A 106 -9.65 -14.36 10.47
C LYS A 106 -8.49 -13.42 10.70
N ILE A 107 -8.13 -13.29 11.98
CA ILE A 107 -6.90 -12.62 12.38
C ILE A 107 -5.72 -13.43 11.81
N SER A 108 -5.13 -12.91 10.73
CA SER A 108 -4.11 -13.58 9.93
C SER A 108 -3.20 -12.56 9.28
N ILE A 109 -2.00 -13.00 8.91
CA ILE A 109 -1.03 -12.23 8.10
C ILE A 109 -0.93 -12.78 6.68
N GLU A 110 -1.76 -13.77 6.36
CA GLU A 110 -1.86 -14.33 5.01
C GLU A 110 -2.75 -13.47 4.12
N PRO A 111 -2.58 -13.54 2.79
CA PRO A 111 -3.45 -12.84 1.85
C PRO A 111 -4.91 -13.16 2.13
N TYR A 112 -5.72 -12.10 2.23
CA TYR A 112 -7.13 -12.19 2.53
C TYR A 112 -7.92 -12.15 1.23
N TYR A 113 -8.72 -13.20 0.98
CA TYR A 113 -9.64 -13.24 -0.14
C TYR A 113 -11.04 -12.90 0.34
N PHE A 114 -11.60 -11.77 -0.13
CA PHE A 114 -12.93 -11.34 0.27
C PHE A 114 -13.87 -11.26 -0.93
N GLN A 115 -14.94 -12.06 -0.91
CA GLN A 115 -15.97 -12.06 -1.98
C GLN A 115 -17.09 -11.05 -1.71
N THR A 116 -17.36 -10.79 -0.44
CA THR A 116 -18.45 -9.93 0.01
C THR A 116 -18.00 -9.14 1.23
N TYR A 117 -18.26 -7.84 1.22
CA TYR A 117 -18.04 -6.92 2.31
C TYR A 117 -19.07 -5.81 2.19
N GLU A 118 -19.35 -5.13 3.29
CA GLU A 118 -20.18 -3.93 3.25
C GLU A 118 -19.31 -2.67 3.42
N LEU A 119 -19.49 -1.71 2.50
CA LEU A 119 -18.94 -0.36 2.63
C LEU A 119 -19.87 0.50 3.46
N GLY A 120 -19.28 1.30 4.34
CA GLY A 120 -20.01 2.15 5.29
C GLY A 120 -20.11 3.57 4.76
N TYR A 121 -20.34 4.52 5.67
CA TYR A 121 -20.18 5.95 5.35
C TYR A 121 -18.71 6.35 5.17
N TRP A 122 -17.79 5.45 5.52
CA TRP A 122 -16.37 5.57 5.24
C TRP A 122 -16.02 4.85 3.93
N ASP A 123 -16.51 5.43 2.84
CA ASP A 123 -16.18 5.03 1.47
C ASP A 123 -15.40 6.16 0.80
N ALA A 124 -14.22 5.86 0.25
CA ALA A 124 -13.26 6.82 -0.33
C ALA A 124 -12.92 8.01 0.60
N GLY A 125 -12.61 7.71 1.86
CA GLY A 125 -12.11 8.69 2.82
C GLY A 125 -10.69 9.16 2.48
N VAL A 126 -10.15 10.10 3.29
CA VAL A 126 -8.79 10.65 3.10
C VAL A 126 -7.75 9.55 2.91
N GLY A 127 -6.95 9.68 1.85
CA GLY A 127 -5.97 8.70 1.45
C GLY A 127 -4.59 8.88 2.05
N ILE A 128 -3.70 7.97 1.68
CA ILE A 128 -2.25 8.05 1.91
C ILE A 128 -1.55 8.19 0.56
N ASN A 129 -0.56 9.08 0.48
CA ASN A 129 0.23 9.25 -0.73
C ASN A 129 1.22 8.08 -0.87
N LEU A 130 1.13 7.31 -1.95
CA LEU A 130 2.06 6.23 -2.27
C LEU A 130 3.25 6.74 -3.10
N ASN A 131 4.01 7.66 -2.51
CA ASN A 131 5.18 8.30 -3.12
C ASN A 131 6.22 7.32 -3.73
N PRO A 132 6.43 6.09 -3.21
CA PRO A 132 7.32 5.14 -3.87
C PRO A 132 6.96 4.83 -5.33
N PHE A 133 5.71 5.01 -5.73
CA PHE A 133 5.30 4.79 -7.12
C PHE A 133 5.76 5.89 -8.10
N GLU A 134 6.35 7.00 -7.64
CA GLU A 134 7.08 7.92 -8.53
C GLU A 134 8.16 7.20 -9.35
N ILE A 135 8.74 6.12 -8.80
CA ILE A 135 9.71 5.27 -9.50
C ILE A 135 9.10 4.68 -10.79
N CYS A 136 7.79 4.46 -10.81
CA CYS A 136 7.06 3.86 -11.92
C CYS A 136 6.67 4.86 -13.01
N LYS A 137 6.72 6.16 -12.72
CA LYS A 137 6.32 7.23 -13.63
C LYS A 137 6.98 7.17 -15.01
N PRO A 138 8.31 6.91 -15.15
CA PRO A 138 8.97 7.00 -16.45
C PRO A 138 8.47 6.06 -17.54
N TYR A 139 7.81 4.96 -17.18
CA TYR A 139 7.22 4.00 -18.13
C TYR A 139 5.68 4.01 -18.09
N HIS A 140 5.07 4.93 -17.36
CA HIS A 140 3.62 5.04 -17.33
C HIS A 140 3.07 5.45 -18.70
N ILE A 141 1.90 4.92 -19.09
CA ILE A 141 1.30 5.16 -20.41
C ILE A 141 1.10 6.65 -20.72
N SER A 142 0.82 7.48 -19.69
CA SER A 142 0.70 8.93 -19.86
C SER A 142 2.03 9.62 -20.22
N GLU A 143 3.16 9.00 -19.93
CA GLU A 143 4.50 9.56 -20.16
C GLU A 143 5.12 9.06 -21.48
N ILE A 144 4.95 7.76 -21.80
CA ILE A 144 5.57 7.16 -22.98
C ILE A 144 4.61 7.06 -24.19
N GLY A 145 3.31 7.22 -23.98
CA GLY A 145 2.28 7.06 -25.01
C GLY A 145 1.89 5.60 -25.28
N SER A 146 0.76 5.42 -25.99
CA SER A 146 0.20 4.09 -26.30
C SER A 146 1.13 3.22 -27.14
N ASP A 147 1.80 3.80 -28.13
CA ASP A 147 2.59 3.02 -29.09
C ASP A 147 3.82 2.37 -28.42
N GLU A 148 4.48 3.09 -27.52
CA GLU A 148 5.60 2.54 -26.74
C GLU A 148 5.10 1.56 -25.67
N TRP A 149 3.91 1.80 -25.11
CA TRP A 149 3.28 0.89 -24.17
C TRP A 149 2.94 -0.47 -24.80
N ASP A 150 2.48 -0.48 -26.06
CA ASP A 150 2.24 -1.72 -26.81
C ASP A 150 3.55 -2.49 -27.04
N ILE A 151 4.66 -1.79 -27.31
CA ILE A 151 5.99 -2.42 -27.43
C ILE A 151 6.43 -3.04 -26.11
N ILE A 152 6.22 -2.35 -24.99
CA ILE A 152 6.46 -2.91 -23.65
C ILE A 152 5.61 -4.17 -23.44
N TYR A 153 4.36 -4.16 -23.90
CA TYR A 153 3.47 -5.30 -23.74
C TYR A 153 3.99 -6.56 -24.44
N ASP A 154 4.65 -6.39 -25.58
CA ASP A 154 5.20 -7.49 -26.37
C ASP A 154 6.62 -7.93 -25.97
N ASP A 155 7.34 -7.13 -25.17
CA ASP A 155 8.72 -7.40 -24.72
C ASP A 155 8.77 -7.99 -23.31
N ALA A 156 8.81 -9.33 -23.24
CA ALA A 156 8.82 -10.06 -21.97
C ALA A 156 9.98 -9.69 -21.02
N ALA A 157 11.15 -9.30 -21.54
CA ALA A 157 12.28 -8.91 -20.69
C ALA A 157 11.99 -7.56 -20.03
N THR A 158 11.48 -6.61 -20.81
CA THR A 158 11.07 -5.30 -20.30
C THR A 158 9.90 -5.40 -19.32
N GLN A 159 8.91 -6.27 -19.58
CA GLN A 159 7.83 -6.52 -18.62
C GLN A 159 8.34 -7.05 -17.28
N ASN A 160 9.31 -7.97 -17.31
CA ASN A 160 9.90 -8.49 -16.08
C ASN A 160 10.61 -7.38 -15.29
N ASP A 161 11.36 -6.49 -15.95
CA ASP A 161 11.99 -5.34 -15.29
C ASP A 161 10.95 -4.40 -14.65
N ILE A 162 9.89 -4.06 -15.40
CA ILE A 162 8.79 -3.23 -14.89
C ILE A 162 8.10 -3.89 -13.69
N GLN A 163 7.86 -5.21 -13.75
CA GLN A 163 7.26 -5.94 -12.65
C GLN A 163 8.12 -5.86 -11.38
N ILE A 164 9.44 -5.99 -11.51
CA ILE A 164 10.38 -5.86 -10.38
C ILE A 164 10.33 -4.45 -9.81
N ILE A 165 10.28 -3.42 -10.66
CA ILE A 165 10.22 -2.01 -10.23
C ILE A 165 8.88 -1.71 -9.51
N ASN A 166 7.75 -2.15 -10.08
CA ASN A 166 6.44 -2.06 -9.44
C ASN A 166 6.41 -2.80 -8.09
N GLU A 167 7.00 -3.99 -8.03
CA GLU A 167 7.14 -4.75 -6.78
C GLU A 167 7.95 -3.94 -5.76
N MET A 168 9.05 -3.29 -6.17
CA MET A 168 9.87 -2.47 -5.30
C MET A 168 9.09 -1.31 -4.68
N ALA A 169 8.32 -0.56 -5.48
CA ALA A 169 7.46 0.52 -4.99
C ALA A 169 6.43 0.01 -3.95
N ARG A 170 5.79 -1.14 -4.21
CA ARG A 170 4.89 -1.81 -3.25
C ARG A 170 5.63 -2.22 -1.97
N ARG A 171 6.83 -2.79 -2.06
CA ARG A 171 7.62 -3.21 -0.87
C ARG A 171 8.07 -2.03 -0.02
N ILE A 172 8.53 -0.93 -0.62
CA ILE A 172 8.86 0.30 0.11
C ILE A 172 7.62 0.82 0.85
N SER A 173 6.48 0.86 0.16
CA SER A 173 5.21 1.32 0.75
C SER A 173 4.82 0.47 1.96
N LYS A 174 4.78 -0.87 1.82
CA LYS A 174 4.45 -1.79 2.92
C LYS A 174 5.41 -1.67 4.09
N LEU A 175 6.70 -1.57 3.83
CA LEU A 175 7.73 -1.47 4.87
C LEU A 175 7.53 -0.20 5.72
N ILE A 176 7.33 0.94 5.07
CA ILE A 176 7.13 2.21 5.77
C ILE A 176 5.76 2.27 6.46
N LEU A 177 4.70 1.80 5.81
CA LEU A 177 3.37 1.76 6.42
C LEU A 177 3.32 0.82 7.63
N ASN A 178 3.94 -0.35 7.56
CA ASN A 178 4.06 -1.27 8.71
C ASN A 178 4.72 -0.58 9.91
N ASP A 179 5.84 0.12 9.67
CA ASP A 179 6.60 0.81 10.72
C ASP A 179 5.81 1.99 11.33
N VAL A 180 5.22 2.84 10.50
CA VAL A 180 4.43 4.00 10.96
C VAL A 180 3.17 3.56 11.73
N PHE A 181 2.42 2.59 11.20
CA PHE A 181 1.20 2.13 11.86
C PHE A 181 1.50 1.39 13.16
N ALA A 182 2.60 0.61 13.21
CA ALA A 182 3.07 0.02 14.45
C ALA A 182 3.43 1.08 15.50
N GLU A 183 4.12 2.14 15.09
CA GLU A 183 4.44 3.27 15.98
C GLU A 183 3.17 3.94 16.51
N PHE A 184 2.17 4.17 15.67
CA PHE A 184 0.94 4.86 16.05
C PHE A 184 0.08 4.05 17.00
N ASP A 185 -0.07 2.75 16.74
CA ASP A 185 -0.82 1.86 17.62
C ASP A 185 -0.13 1.75 18.99
N ASN A 186 1.20 1.65 19.02
CA ASN A 186 1.97 1.65 20.27
C ASN A 186 1.85 2.97 21.06
N GLN A 187 1.53 4.08 20.39
CA GLN A 187 1.27 5.39 21.00
C GLN A 187 -0.21 5.56 21.42
N GLY A 188 -1.06 4.56 21.19
CA GLY A 188 -2.51 4.62 21.45
C GLY A 188 -3.28 5.52 20.48
N LEU A 189 -2.66 5.90 19.35
CA LEU A 189 -3.32 6.78 18.36
C LEU A 189 -4.47 6.09 17.63
N PHE A 190 -4.57 4.76 17.70
CA PHE A 190 -5.69 3.98 17.16
C PHE A 190 -6.68 3.48 18.22
N ASP A 191 -6.53 3.87 19.50
CA ASP A 191 -7.42 3.40 20.58
C ASP A 191 -8.88 3.80 20.39
N TRP A 192 -9.11 4.96 19.77
CA TRP A 192 -10.45 5.49 19.49
C TRP A 192 -11.05 4.97 18.17
N LEU A 193 -10.23 4.32 17.34
CA LEU A 193 -10.67 3.81 16.05
C LEU A 193 -11.59 2.61 16.29
N LYS A 194 -12.79 2.63 15.72
CA LYS A 194 -13.77 1.53 15.79
C LYS A 194 -13.34 0.30 14.97
N LEU A 195 -12.06 -0.03 14.95
CA LEU A 195 -11.52 -1.21 14.30
C LEU A 195 -11.32 -2.30 15.35
N ARG A 196 -11.82 -3.51 15.07
CA ARG A 196 -11.76 -4.60 16.03
C ARG A 196 -10.32 -5.03 16.37
N PRO A 197 -10.07 -5.65 17.53
CA PRO A 197 -8.75 -6.21 17.83
C PRO A 197 -8.33 -7.25 16.78
N GLY A 198 -7.12 -7.11 16.25
CA GLY A 198 -6.62 -7.88 15.11
C GLY A 198 -7.20 -7.47 13.75
N GLY A 199 -7.95 -6.36 13.69
CA GLY A 199 -8.46 -5.78 12.45
C GLY A 199 -7.32 -5.38 11.51
N LEU A 200 -7.58 -5.44 10.22
CA LEU A 200 -6.55 -5.41 9.19
C LEU A 200 -6.36 -4.00 8.64
N PHE A 201 -5.11 -3.58 8.49
CA PHE A 201 -4.75 -2.48 7.60
C PHE A 201 -4.11 -3.06 6.34
N MET A 202 -4.69 -2.73 5.20
CA MET A 202 -4.35 -3.31 3.90
C MET A 202 -4.24 -2.20 2.86
N PHE A 203 -3.42 -2.36 1.83
CA PHE A 203 -3.51 -1.49 0.65
C PHE A 203 -3.36 -2.30 -0.63
N ASP A 204 -4.10 -1.92 -1.65
CA ASP A 204 -4.00 -2.53 -2.97
C ASP A 204 -4.42 -1.57 -4.08
N VAL A 205 -4.23 -2.02 -5.32
CA VAL A 205 -4.78 -1.32 -6.49
C VAL A 205 -6.28 -1.57 -6.57
N HIS A 206 -7.04 -0.53 -6.93
CA HIS A 206 -8.46 -0.60 -7.21
C HIS A 206 -8.71 -1.64 -8.31
N ASP A 207 -9.70 -2.51 -8.10
CA ASP A 207 -10.02 -3.63 -8.98
C ASP A 207 -8.86 -4.62 -9.26
N GLY A 208 -7.78 -4.61 -8.46
CA GLY A 208 -6.62 -5.49 -8.59
C GLY A 208 -6.88 -6.98 -8.34
N GLY A 209 -8.14 -7.32 -8.06
CA GLY A 209 -8.60 -8.61 -7.56
C GLY A 209 -9.01 -8.53 -6.10
N ASN A 210 -9.42 -9.69 -5.56
CA ASN A 210 -9.98 -9.76 -4.21
C ASN A 210 -8.97 -10.27 -3.17
N VAL A 211 -7.68 -10.35 -3.53
CA VAL A 211 -6.63 -10.94 -2.67
C VAL A 211 -5.68 -9.84 -2.23
N THR A 212 -5.82 -9.39 -0.99
CA THR A 212 -4.95 -8.36 -0.43
C THR A 212 -4.34 -8.84 0.89
N ASP A 213 -3.04 -8.67 1.07
CA ASP A 213 -2.34 -9.01 2.30
C ASP A 213 -2.18 -7.79 3.22
N PRO A 214 -2.31 -7.98 4.55
CA PRO A 214 -2.19 -6.88 5.49
C PRO A 214 -0.76 -6.38 5.59
N PHE A 215 -0.60 -5.08 5.80
CA PHE A 215 0.67 -4.49 6.22
C PHE A 215 0.73 -4.25 7.73
N TYR A 216 -0.41 -4.25 8.43
CA TYR A 216 -0.46 -4.14 9.89
C TYR A 216 -1.77 -4.71 10.44
N LEU A 217 -1.72 -5.26 11.66
CA LEU A 217 -2.90 -5.68 12.42
C LEU A 217 -3.05 -4.81 13.66
N LYS A 218 -4.23 -4.22 13.88
CA LYS A 218 -4.51 -3.41 15.07
C LYS A 218 -4.41 -4.27 16.35
N LYS A 219 -3.74 -3.75 17.37
CA LYS A 219 -3.64 -4.35 18.71
C LYS A 219 -4.96 -4.33 19.47
#